data_AF-A0AA85ACJ3-F1
#
_entry.id   AF-A0AA85ACJ3-F1
#
_cell.length_a   1.000
_cell.length_b   1.000
_cell.length_c   1.000
_cell.angle_alpha   90.00
_cell.angle_beta   90.00
_cell.angle_gamma   90.00
#
_symmetry.space_group_name_H-M   'P 1'
#
loop_
_entity.id
_entity.type
_entity.pdbx_description
1 polymer ?
#
loop_
_entity_poly.entity_id
_entity_poly.type
_entity_poly.pdbx_seq_one_letter_code
_entity_poly.pdbx_strand_id
1 'polypeptide(L)'
;MISQFNWLESLLLFRYIINGCLTFIGCGIMADAGESSRVILIPIDGSDHCDRAFRWYLENMKRDTDCITFVHVIEPVYNTPAIGMTMESPPIPDMTRVMEESIEQGKKLGQKYMHEAKSHKLNAKAFLHVDTKPGSSLVKAISDHKANVILMGNRGLGAIRRTFLGSVSDYVLHHAHIPVVIVPPQEKQ
;
A
#
# COMPACT_ATOMS: atom_id res chain seq x y z
N MET A 1 -44.22 32.64 12.62
CA MET A 1 -42.88 33.25 12.75
C MET A 1 -41.92 32.12 13.10
N ILE A 2 -41.51 31.30 12.13
CA ILE A 2 -40.38 31.52 11.21
C ILE A 2 -39.16 32.09 11.94
N SER A 3 -38.20 31.24 12.26
CA SER A 3 -36.78 31.54 12.09
C SER A 3 -36.13 30.28 11.55
N GLN A 4 -35.79 30.33 10.27
CA GLN A 4 -35.12 29.27 9.55
C GLN A 4 -33.67 29.18 10.04
N PHE A 5 -33.26 28.02 10.54
CA PHE A 5 -31.84 27.73 10.74
C PHE A 5 -31.23 27.34 9.39
N ASN A 6 -30.40 28.24 8.87
CA ASN A 6 -29.76 28.15 7.55
C ASN A 6 -28.69 27.04 7.55
N TRP A 7 -28.89 26.00 6.74
CA TRP A 7 -27.96 24.87 6.54
C TRP A 7 -26.94 25.10 5.41
N LEU A 8 -26.52 26.34 5.12
CA LEU A 8 -25.72 26.67 3.93
C LEU A 8 -24.37 27.39 4.17
N GLU A 9 -23.89 27.53 5.41
CA GLU A 9 -22.67 28.32 5.73
C GLU A 9 -21.57 27.49 6.43
N SER A 10 -21.18 26.33 5.90
CA SER A 10 -19.97 25.62 6.37
C SER A 10 -19.08 25.08 5.25
N LEU A 11 -19.24 25.63 4.04
CA LEU A 11 -18.25 25.57 2.97
C LEU A 11 -17.18 26.65 3.20
N LEU A 12 -16.27 26.42 4.15
CA LEU A 12 -15.02 27.19 4.21
C LEU A 12 -13.83 26.26 4.03
N LEU A 13 -13.36 26.25 2.78
CA LEU A 13 -12.05 25.83 2.30
C LEU A 13 -10.93 26.28 3.26
N PHE A 14 -10.35 25.36 4.01
CA PHE A 14 -9.00 25.54 4.54
C PHE A 14 -8.00 24.76 3.69
N ARG A 15 -7.35 25.52 2.82
CA ARG A 15 -6.29 25.10 1.92
C ARG A 15 -4.97 25.26 2.67
N TYR A 16 -4.40 24.16 3.17
CA TYR A 16 -3.05 24.15 3.72
C TYR A 16 -2.15 23.33 2.81
N ILE A 17 -1.19 23.99 2.18
CA ILE A 17 -0.12 23.36 1.39
C ILE A 17 1.05 23.14 2.33
N ILE A 18 1.41 21.88 2.60
CA ILE A 18 2.74 21.52 3.10
C ILE A 18 3.31 20.46 2.16
N ASN A 19 4.49 20.75 1.60
CA ASN A 19 5.35 19.83 0.85
C ASN A 19 4.74 19.12 -0.38
N GLY A 20 4.05 19.86 -1.26
CA GLY A 20 3.80 19.41 -2.65
C GLY A 20 2.96 18.13 -2.82
N CYS A 21 2.28 17.65 -1.79
CA CYS A 21 1.44 16.46 -1.84
C CYS A 21 -0.05 16.84 -1.73
N LEU A 22 -0.84 16.53 -2.77
CA LEU A 22 -2.27 16.79 -2.79
C LEU A 22 -2.99 15.76 -1.89
N THR A 23 -3.48 16.19 -0.72
CA THR A 23 -4.24 15.32 0.20
C THR A 23 -5.74 15.57 0.02
N PHE A 24 -6.51 14.53 -0.30
CA PHE A 24 -7.97 14.58 -0.24
C PHE A 24 -8.45 14.29 1.19
N ILE A 25 -9.32 15.16 1.72
CA ILE A 25 -9.95 15.00 3.04
C ILE A 25 -11.20 14.12 2.87
N GLY A 26 -11.26 13.02 3.62
CA GLY A 26 -12.31 12.03 3.57
C GLY A 26 -13.62 12.42 4.26
N CYS A 27 -14.67 11.65 3.97
CA CYS A 27 -15.94 11.64 4.68
C CYS A 27 -15.79 10.80 5.96
N GLY A 28 -15.90 11.42 7.13
CA GLY A 28 -15.73 10.79 8.43
C GLY A 28 -17.05 10.31 9.03
N ILE A 29 -17.08 9.04 9.47
CA ILE A 29 -18.03 8.52 10.44
C ILE A 29 -17.35 8.69 11.82
N MET A 30 -18.03 9.30 12.79
CA MET A 30 -17.48 9.46 14.14
C MET A 30 -17.46 8.11 14.86
N ALA A 31 -16.26 7.60 15.18
CA ALA A 31 -16.07 6.42 16.02
C ALA A 31 -15.92 6.85 17.49
N ASP A 32 -16.42 5.99 18.38
CA ASP A 32 -16.51 6.16 19.84
C ASP A 32 -15.14 6.34 20.52
N ALA A 33 -15.14 7.08 21.63
CA ALA A 33 -13.95 7.55 22.33
C ALA A 33 -13.35 6.44 23.22
N GLY A 34 -12.19 5.89 22.84
CA GLY A 34 -11.39 5.06 23.74
C GLY A 34 -10.25 4.27 23.11
N GLU A 35 -10.31 3.94 21.82
CA GLU A 35 -9.25 3.19 21.15
C GLU A 35 -8.50 4.09 20.15
N SER A 36 -7.20 4.31 20.38
CA SER A 36 -6.36 5.00 19.41
C SER A 36 -6.36 4.21 18.10
N SER A 37 -6.79 4.85 17.01
CA SER A 37 -6.78 4.23 15.68
C SER A 37 -5.35 3.79 15.35
N ARG A 38 -5.17 2.49 15.11
CA ARG A 38 -3.91 1.94 14.66
C ARG A 38 -3.83 1.94 13.13
N VAL A 39 -2.64 2.20 12.61
CA VAL A 39 -2.35 2.18 11.19
C VAL A 39 -1.84 0.80 10.80
N ILE A 40 -2.57 0.14 9.89
CA ILE A 40 -2.19 -1.16 9.31
C ILE A 40 -1.60 -0.90 7.93
N LEU A 41 -0.31 -1.13 7.76
CA LEU A 41 0.36 -1.01 6.46
C LEU A 41 0.26 -2.33 5.71
N ILE A 42 -0.26 -2.29 4.48
CA ILE A 42 -0.41 -3.46 3.61
C ILE A 42 0.31 -3.18 2.28
N PRO A 43 1.46 -3.81 2.04
CA PRO A 43 2.11 -3.73 0.73
C PRO A 43 1.26 -4.45 -0.32
N ILE A 44 1.11 -3.82 -1.48
CA ILE A 44 0.33 -4.34 -2.60
C ILE A 44 1.18 -4.37 -3.86
N ASP A 45 1.18 -5.50 -4.56
CA ASP A 45 1.91 -5.69 -5.82
C ASP A 45 1.01 -6.28 -6.93
N GLY A 46 -0.29 -6.44 -6.66
CA GLY A 46 -1.26 -7.03 -7.58
C GLY A 46 -1.21 -8.56 -7.64
N SER A 47 -0.42 -9.20 -6.77
CA SER A 47 -0.39 -10.65 -6.67
C SER A 47 -1.52 -11.23 -5.81
N ASP A 48 -1.82 -12.50 -6.02
CA ASP A 48 -2.75 -13.26 -5.15
C ASP A 48 -2.29 -13.30 -3.69
N HIS A 49 -1.01 -13.03 -3.42
CA HIS A 49 -0.46 -13.03 -2.07
C HIS A 49 -0.90 -11.80 -1.27
N CYS A 50 -0.92 -10.60 -1.86
CA CYS A 50 -1.44 -9.43 -1.18
C CYS A 50 -2.97 -9.46 -1.08
N ASP A 51 -3.68 -9.98 -2.09
CA ASP A 51 -5.13 -10.22 -2.02
C ASP A 51 -5.48 -11.17 -0.85
N ARG A 52 -4.75 -12.27 -0.70
CA ARG A 52 -4.93 -13.20 0.42
C ARG A 52 -4.62 -12.55 1.76
N ALA A 53 -3.56 -11.76 1.85
CA ALA A 53 -3.20 -11.08 3.09
C ALA A 53 -4.30 -10.10 3.52
N PHE A 54 -4.81 -9.28 2.59
CA PHE A 54 -5.89 -8.35 2.89
C PHE A 54 -7.17 -9.06 3.33
N ARG A 55 -7.57 -10.13 2.63
CA ARG A 55 -8.71 -10.97 3.03
C ARG A 55 -8.52 -11.56 4.43
N TRP A 56 -7.35 -12.11 4.72
CA TRP A 56 -7.06 -12.66 6.05
C TRP A 56 -7.20 -11.58 7.13
N TYR A 57 -6.77 -10.35 6.87
CA TYR A 57 -6.98 -9.23 7.79
C TYR A 57 -8.46 -8.94 8.03
N LEU A 58 -9.27 -8.89 6.97
CA LEU A 58 -10.72 -8.66 7.07
C LEU A 58 -11.40 -9.71 7.96
N GLU A 59 -10.95 -10.97 7.88
CA GLU A 59 -11.53 -12.10 8.61
C GLU A 59 -11.02 -12.23 10.04
N ASN A 60 -9.76 -11.87 10.32
CA ASN A 60 -9.08 -12.26 11.57
C ASN A 60 -8.60 -11.10 12.44
N MET A 61 -8.36 -9.92 11.85
CA MET A 61 -7.65 -8.83 12.55
C MET A 61 -8.41 -7.51 12.54
N LYS A 62 -9.36 -7.33 11.63
CA LYS A 62 -10.09 -6.08 11.39
C LYS A 62 -10.72 -5.51 12.65
N ARG A 63 -10.48 -4.22 12.88
CA ARG A 63 -11.26 -3.36 13.78
C ARG A 63 -11.91 -2.22 12.99
N ASP A 64 -13.06 -1.74 13.45
CA ASP A 64 -13.74 -0.61 12.80
C ASP A 64 -12.97 0.70 12.95
N THR A 65 -12.08 0.78 13.94
CA THR A 65 -11.20 1.91 14.21
C THR A 65 -9.88 1.86 13.42
N ASP A 66 -9.60 0.81 12.66
CA ASP A 66 -8.34 0.65 11.93
C ASP A 66 -8.24 1.61 10.73
N CYS A 67 -7.06 2.19 10.54
CA CYS A 67 -6.70 2.94 9.32
C CYS A 67 -5.75 2.11 8.45
N ILE A 68 -6.16 1.80 7.22
CA ILE A 68 -5.34 1.03 6.28
C ILE A 68 -4.46 1.97 5.45
N THR A 69 -3.19 1.62 5.34
CA THR A 69 -2.23 2.27 4.43
C THR A 69 -1.73 1.25 3.43
N PHE A 70 -2.24 1.32 2.21
CA PHE A 70 -1.74 0.53 1.10
C PHE A 70 -0.49 1.18 0.50
N VAL A 71 0.56 0.40 0.27
CA VAL A 71 1.80 0.88 -0.36
C VAL A 71 2.15 -0.01 -1.53
N HIS A 72 2.25 0.57 -2.72
CA HIS A 72 2.82 -0.09 -3.89
C HIS A 72 4.20 0.49 -4.17
N VAL A 73 5.22 -0.36 -4.29
CA VAL A 73 6.57 0.05 -4.67
C VAL A 73 6.77 -0.23 -6.15
N ILE A 74 7.02 0.82 -6.92
CA ILE A 74 7.38 0.77 -8.33
C ILE A 74 8.90 0.69 -8.41
N GLU A 75 9.39 -0.40 -8.98
CA GLU A 75 10.81 -0.61 -9.23
C GLU A 75 11.17 -0.01 -10.61
N PRO A 76 11.95 1.09 -10.67
CA PRO A 76 12.41 1.61 -11.95
C PRO A 76 13.34 0.60 -12.61
N VAL A 77 12.99 0.16 -13.83
CA VAL A 77 13.86 -0.69 -14.64
C VAL A 77 14.96 0.17 -15.24
N TYR A 78 16.06 0.38 -14.52
CA TYR A 78 17.25 0.97 -15.13
C TYR A 78 17.97 -0.11 -15.92
N ASN A 79 17.84 -0.09 -17.25
CA ASN A 79 18.76 -0.82 -18.11
C ASN A 79 20.16 -0.24 -17.89
N THR A 80 20.96 -0.90 -17.05
CA THR A 80 22.37 -0.58 -16.96
C THR A 80 22.94 -0.93 -18.33
N PRO A 81 23.58 0.00 -19.07
CA PRO A 81 24.31 -0.39 -20.26
C PRO A 81 25.35 -1.40 -19.78
N ALA A 82 25.25 -2.64 -20.24
CA ALA A 82 26.31 -3.60 -20.02
C ALA A 82 27.55 -3.03 -20.72
N ILE A 83 28.43 -2.39 -19.94
CA ILE A 83 29.72 -1.92 -20.41
C ILE A 83 30.49 -3.20 -20.77
N GLY A 84 30.47 -3.58 -22.06
CA GLY A 84 31.43 -4.53 -22.61
C GLY A 84 30.94 -5.75 -23.39
N MET A 85 29.65 -5.91 -23.77
CA MET A 85 29.26 -7.00 -24.68
C MET A 85 28.42 -6.51 -25.85
N THR A 86 28.98 -6.69 -27.05
CA THR A 86 28.37 -6.40 -28.35
C THR A 86 27.17 -7.30 -28.60
N MET A 87 25.95 -6.78 -28.51
CA MET A 87 24.76 -7.28 -29.22
C MET A 87 23.81 -6.09 -29.46
N GLU A 88 23.20 -6.05 -30.63
CA GLU A 88 22.22 -5.03 -31.03
C GLU A 88 21.15 -4.88 -29.95
N SER A 89 21.24 -3.80 -29.16
CA SER A 89 20.26 -3.54 -28.12
C SER A 89 18.93 -3.19 -28.80
N PRO A 90 17.80 -3.80 -28.38
CA PRO A 90 16.49 -3.37 -28.85
C PRO A 90 16.32 -1.85 -28.58
N PRO A 91 15.51 -1.14 -29.40
CA PRO A 91 15.33 0.29 -29.24
C PRO A 91 14.95 0.58 -27.78
N ILE A 92 15.70 1.47 -27.15
CA ILE A 92 15.51 1.86 -25.76
C ILE A 92 14.05 2.30 -25.64
N PRO A 93 13.19 1.59 -24.88
CA PRO A 93 11.83 2.05 -24.63
C PRO A 93 11.92 3.46 -24.07
N ASP A 94 11.05 4.37 -24.49
CA ASP A 94 10.96 5.67 -23.86
C ASP A 94 10.71 5.45 -22.36
N MET A 95 11.76 5.63 -21.56
CA MET A 95 11.78 5.34 -20.14
C MET A 95 10.74 6.18 -19.41
N THR A 96 10.42 7.36 -19.95
CA THR A 96 9.34 8.23 -19.49
C THR A 96 8.00 7.51 -19.60
N ARG A 97 7.70 6.92 -20.76
CA ARG A 97 6.46 6.19 -21.00
C ARG A 97 6.33 4.93 -20.15
N VAL A 98 7.39 4.15 -20.00
CA VAL A 98 7.39 2.94 -19.16
C VAL A 98 7.14 3.30 -17.69
N MET A 99 7.76 4.38 -17.21
CA MET A 99 7.53 4.88 -15.86
C MET A 99 6.10 5.40 -15.68
N GLU A 100 5.59 6.18 -16.63
CA GLU A 100 4.19 6.67 -16.62
C GLU A 100 3.19 5.52 -16.59
N GLU A 101 3.38 4.48 -17.41
CA GLU A 101 2.55 3.28 -17.41
C GLU A 101 2.59 2.56 -16.07
N SER A 102 3.78 2.43 -15.46
CA SER A 102 3.94 1.80 -14.15
C SER A 102 3.24 2.60 -13.04
N ILE A 103 3.33 3.93 -13.10
CA ILE A 103 2.63 4.84 -12.19
C ILE A 103 1.11 4.70 -12.36
N GLU A 104 0.62 4.66 -13.59
CA GLU A 104 -0.80 4.53 -13.89
C GLU A 104 -1.36 3.17 -13.43
N GLN A 105 -0.61 2.09 -13.66
CA GLN A 105 -0.94 0.75 -13.13
C GLN A 105 -0.97 0.75 -11.60
N GLY A 106 0.05 1.36 -10.96
CA GLY A 106 0.10 1.51 -9.52
C GLY A 106 -1.10 2.28 -8.97
N LYS A 107 -1.51 3.38 -9.62
CA LYS A 107 -2.70 4.16 -9.21
C LYS A 107 -3.97 3.32 -9.29
N LYS A 108 -4.17 2.59 -10.40
CA LYS A 108 -5.33 1.69 -10.56
C LYS A 108 -5.36 0.61 -9.48
N LEU A 109 -4.19 0.05 -9.17
CA LEU A 109 -4.06 -0.94 -8.09
C LEU A 109 -4.43 -0.35 -6.73
N GLY A 110 -3.90 0.82 -6.38
CA GLY A 110 -4.26 1.52 -5.14
C GLY A 110 -5.76 1.84 -5.06
N GLN A 111 -6.36 2.27 -6.17
CA GLN A 111 -7.80 2.54 -6.25
C GLN A 111 -8.65 1.27 -6.05
N LYS A 112 -8.24 0.12 -6.63
CA LYS A 112 -8.90 -1.19 -6.40
C LYS A 112 -9.01 -1.47 -4.90
N TYR A 113 -7.90 -1.43 -4.18
CA TYR A 113 -7.88 -1.76 -2.75
C TYR A 113 -8.56 -0.72 -1.87
N MET A 114 -8.45 0.58 -2.21
CA MET A 114 -9.22 1.61 -1.51
C MET A 114 -10.73 1.40 -1.65
N HIS A 115 -11.19 1.01 -2.84
CA HIS A 115 -12.61 0.73 -3.08
C HIS A 115 -13.07 -0.50 -2.28
N GLU A 116 -12.27 -1.56 -2.25
CA GLU A 116 -12.53 -2.75 -1.45
C GLU A 116 -12.53 -2.44 0.05
N ALA A 117 -11.54 -1.71 0.57
CA ALA A 117 -11.53 -1.30 1.98
C ALA A 117 -12.78 -0.47 2.35
N LYS A 118 -13.24 0.41 1.46
CA LYS A 118 -14.45 1.20 1.66
C LYS A 118 -15.72 0.34 1.74
N SER A 119 -15.83 -0.73 0.93
CA SER A 119 -16.99 -1.64 1.01
C SER A 119 -17.05 -2.37 2.37
N HIS A 120 -15.91 -2.54 3.02
CA HIS A 120 -15.77 -3.08 4.38
C HIS A 120 -15.78 -2.03 5.50
N LYS A 121 -16.17 -0.77 5.20
CA LYS A 121 -16.26 0.35 6.15
C LYS A 121 -14.93 0.72 6.83
N LEU A 122 -13.81 0.53 6.13
CA LEU A 122 -12.48 0.90 6.62
C LEU A 122 -12.05 2.28 6.09
N ASN A 123 -11.32 3.03 6.92
CA ASN A 123 -10.58 4.19 6.46
C ASN A 123 -9.30 3.71 5.77
N ALA A 124 -9.06 4.10 4.52
CA ALA A 124 -7.91 3.64 3.76
C ALA A 124 -7.26 4.74 2.92
N LYS A 125 -5.94 4.68 2.80
CA LYS A 125 -5.12 5.50 1.90
C LYS A 125 -4.22 4.59 1.07
N ALA A 126 -3.88 5.01 -0.15
CA ALA A 126 -2.92 4.31 -0.99
C ALA A 126 -1.78 5.23 -1.42
N PHE A 127 -0.55 4.73 -1.38
CA PHE A 127 0.66 5.47 -1.74
C PHE A 127 1.48 4.69 -2.76
N LEU A 128 2.11 5.43 -3.67
CA LEU A 128 3.09 4.91 -4.63
C LEU A 128 4.47 5.35 -4.20
N HIS A 129 5.36 4.38 -4.01
CA HIS A 129 6.77 4.60 -3.73
C HIS A 129 7.56 4.22 -4.98
N VAL A 130 8.59 4.99 -5.33
CA VAL A 130 9.49 4.64 -6.42
C VAL A 130 10.85 4.36 -5.81
N ASP A 131 11.28 3.09 -5.85
CA ASP A 131 12.52 2.65 -5.21
C ASP A 131 13.04 1.37 -5.90
N THR A 132 14.36 1.21 -5.98
CA THR A 132 15.01 0.01 -6.51
C THR A 132 15.09 -1.14 -5.49
N LYS A 133 14.74 -0.87 -4.22
CA LYS A 133 14.83 -1.82 -3.11
C LYS A 133 13.49 -1.86 -2.36
N PRO A 134 12.52 -2.69 -2.78
CA PRO A 134 11.19 -2.73 -2.18
C PRO A 134 11.19 -2.97 -0.67
N GLY A 135 12.02 -3.90 -0.18
CA GLY A 135 12.12 -4.19 1.26
C GLY A 135 12.52 -2.96 2.08
N SER A 136 13.57 -2.24 1.65
CA SER A 136 14.02 -1.02 2.33
C SER A 136 13.00 0.11 2.22
N SER A 137 12.35 0.25 1.05
CA SER A 137 11.30 1.24 0.84
C SER A 137 10.11 1.03 1.77
N LEU A 138 9.71 -0.23 2.00
CA LEU A 138 8.65 -0.58 2.94
C LEU A 138 9.03 -0.31 4.39
N VAL A 139 10.27 -0.61 4.81
CA VAL A 139 10.75 -0.26 6.16
C VAL A 139 10.71 1.24 6.40
N LYS A 140 11.06 2.04 5.39
CA LYS A 140 10.91 3.49 5.45
C LYS A 140 9.43 3.91 5.51
N ALA A 141 8.57 3.30 4.70
CA ALA A 141 7.14 3.56 4.67
C ALA A 141 6.48 3.31 6.03
N ILE A 142 6.94 2.30 6.78
CA ILE A 142 6.50 2.04 8.16
C ILE A 142 6.67 3.29 9.03
N SER A 143 7.86 3.91 9.00
CA SER A 143 8.13 5.14 9.76
C SER A 143 7.37 6.34 9.19
N ASP A 144 7.41 6.55 7.88
CA ASP A 144 6.82 7.71 7.20
C ASP A 144 5.30 7.78 7.44
N HIS A 145 4.62 6.62 7.50
CA HIS A 145 3.18 6.52 7.72
C HIS A 145 2.78 6.17 9.15
N LYS A 146 3.75 6.10 10.08
CA LYS A 146 3.52 5.74 11.49
C LYS A 146 2.72 4.43 11.64
N ALA A 147 3.07 3.43 10.82
CA ALA A 147 2.41 2.14 10.85
C ALA A 147 2.60 1.48 12.22
N ASN A 148 1.55 0.87 12.75
CA ASN A 148 1.61 0.10 13.99
C ASN A 148 1.83 -1.39 13.73
N VAL A 149 1.34 -1.89 12.59
CA VAL A 149 1.55 -3.26 12.12
C VAL A 149 1.74 -3.23 10.60
N ILE A 150 2.65 -4.06 10.09
CA ILE A 150 2.74 -4.34 8.66
C ILE A 150 2.25 -5.76 8.39
N LEU A 151 1.34 -5.89 7.44
CA LEU A 151 0.73 -7.17 7.05
C LEU A 151 1.09 -7.48 5.61
N MET A 152 1.68 -8.65 5.39
CA MET A 152 2.16 -9.04 4.06
C MET A 152 1.81 -10.49 3.74
N GLY A 153 1.55 -10.75 2.47
CA GLY A 153 1.52 -12.13 1.98
C GLY A 153 2.94 -12.68 1.90
N ASN A 154 3.11 -13.99 2.09
CA ASN A 154 4.30 -14.67 1.56
C ASN A 154 4.07 -15.11 0.11
N ARG A 155 5.12 -15.03 -0.71
CA ARG A 155 5.19 -15.69 -2.01
C ARG A 155 5.56 -17.15 -1.76
N GLY A 156 4.64 -18.08 -1.97
CA GLY A 156 4.94 -19.50 -1.96
C GLY A 156 5.31 -19.96 -3.37
N LEU A 157 6.58 -20.23 -3.63
CA LEU A 157 6.97 -21.00 -4.82
C LEU A 157 6.37 -22.40 -4.64
N GLY A 158 5.46 -22.79 -5.53
CA GLY A 158 4.55 -23.92 -5.35
C GLY A 158 5.22 -25.25 -4.93
N ALA A 159 4.47 -26.06 -4.17
CA ALA A 159 4.68 -27.49 -3.88
C ALA A 159 6.06 -27.96 -3.36
N ILE A 160 7.04 -27.09 -3.12
CA ILE A 160 8.30 -27.48 -2.50
C ILE A 160 8.15 -27.31 -0.98
N ARG A 161 8.44 -28.41 -0.25
CA ARG A 161 8.26 -28.65 1.20
C ARG A 161 9.01 -27.69 2.16
N ARG A 162 9.32 -26.48 1.75
CA ARG A 162 9.95 -25.45 2.59
C ARG A 162 9.40 -24.09 2.20
N THR A 163 8.66 -23.47 3.12
CA THR A 163 8.13 -22.11 3.00
C THR A 163 9.29 -21.12 2.89
N PHE A 164 9.78 -20.88 1.68
CA PHE A 164 10.72 -19.78 1.45
C PHE A 164 9.93 -18.48 1.59
N LEU A 165 10.33 -17.65 2.55
CA LEU A 165 9.82 -16.30 2.68
C LEU A 165 10.33 -15.51 1.46
N GLY A 166 9.44 -14.77 0.80
CA GLY A 166 9.83 -13.95 -0.35
C GLY A 166 10.86 -12.89 0.08
N SER A 167 11.79 -12.51 -0.80
CA SER A 167 12.91 -11.60 -0.46
C SER A 167 12.47 -10.29 0.20
N VAL A 168 11.34 -9.71 -0.23
CA VAL A 168 10.77 -8.50 0.37
C VAL A 168 10.26 -8.77 1.79
N SER A 169 9.51 -9.85 1.97
CA SER A 169 8.97 -10.24 3.28
C SER A 169 10.04 -10.65 4.26
N ASP A 170 11.09 -11.31 3.78
CA ASP A 170 12.26 -11.66 4.58
C ASP A 170 13.01 -10.41 5.02
N TYR A 171 13.25 -9.48 4.10
CA TYR A 171 13.88 -8.21 4.43
C TYR A 171 13.08 -7.43 5.48
N VAL A 172 11.77 -7.24 5.27
CA VAL A 172 10.91 -6.52 6.20
C VAL A 172 10.88 -7.20 7.58
N LEU A 173 10.77 -8.53 7.62
CA LEU A 173 10.72 -9.29 8.87
C LEU A 173 11.96 -9.03 9.75
N HIS A 174 13.14 -8.90 9.14
CA HIS A 174 14.39 -8.68 9.87
C HIS A 174 14.68 -7.21 10.22
N HIS A 175 14.03 -6.25 9.57
CA HIS A 175 14.38 -4.82 9.67
C HIS A 175 13.24 -3.92 10.19
N ALA A 176 12.00 -4.41 10.24
CA ALA A 176 10.88 -3.65 10.78
C ALA A 176 11.02 -3.46 12.30
N HIS A 177 10.74 -2.25 12.78
CA HIS A 177 10.71 -1.91 14.22
C HIS A 177 9.30 -2.03 14.82
N ILE A 178 8.38 -2.67 14.08
CA ILE A 178 6.98 -2.88 14.45
C ILE A 178 6.61 -4.36 14.22
N PRO A 179 5.50 -4.85 14.80
CA PRO A 179 4.99 -6.18 14.49
C PRO A 179 4.79 -6.41 12.99
N VAL A 180 5.27 -7.56 12.52
CA VAL A 180 5.14 -8.04 11.13
C VAL A 180 4.23 -9.26 11.12
N VAL A 181 3.15 -9.21 10.34
CA VAL A 181 2.24 -10.34 10.14
C VAL A 181 2.44 -10.88 8.74
N ILE A 182 2.85 -12.15 8.65
CA ILE A 182 3.07 -12.86 7.39
C ILE A 182 1.94 -13.87 7.17
N VAL A 183 1.18 -13.71 6.09
CA VAL A 183 0.08 -14.61 5.74
C VAL A 183 0.57 -15.72 4.79
N PRO A 184 0.61 -16.99 5.26
CA PRO A 184 1.10 -18.12 4.48
C PRO A 184 0.20 -18.42 3.28
N PRO A 185 0.65 -19.20 2.27
CA PRO A 185 -0.23 -19.64 1.20
C PRO A 185 -1.23 -20.64 1.78
N GLN A 186 -2.42 -20.75 1.18
CA GLN A 186 -3.32 -21.83 1.54
C GLN A 186 -2.71 -23.15 1.09
N GLU A 187 -2.71 -24.16 1.96
CA GLU A 187 -2.38 -25.53 1.55
C GLU A 187 -3.37 -25.92 0.45
N LYS A 188 -2.86 -26.27 -0.73
CA LYS A 188 -3.67 -26.99 -1.71
C LYS A 188 -3.90 -28.37 -1.12
N GLN A 189 -5.12 -28.62 -0.65
CA GLN A 189 -5.61 -29.97 -0.36
C GLN A 189 -5.62 -30.80 -1.65
#